data_AF-A0A4Q3JAC8-F1
#
_entry.id   AF-A0A4Q3JAC8-F1
#
_cell.length_a   1.000
_cell.length_b   1.000
_cell.length_c   1.000
_cell.angle_alpha   90.00
_cell.angle_beta   90.00
_cell.angle_gamma   90.00
#
_symmetry.space_group_name_H-M   'P 1'
#
loop_
_entity.id
_entity.type
_entity.pdbx_description
1 polymer ?
#
loop_
_entity_poly.entity_id
_entity_poly.type
_entity_poly.pdbx_seq_one_letter_code
_entity_poly.pdbx_strand_id
1 'polypeptide(L)'
;MVAARAPVDEALRSTARRLAGLGAAAPRAQQARQASHDRAVSESFARFEERNGQAMLRWSAEQLRPADGATVFYPFAGPDLVTARRFYPAAARYVLLALQDGGPPPALDALPDDDLDATLDLYERVFDAFARRGFFVTAQMGAGYRTPRAARGVTGVLLAFAEREGLAVEAIEPVRIGPRGVEALDAGRRLPEAWSSVRLHLRRGDGAAVVVDYLRVDLSDAGLGADPDALGLVSTLARGPTVLKAASHLLQQRGFTRLRDLVLAGAPQLVQDETHLHKGKPVSTDEVELARWRVTR
;
A
#
# COMPACT_ATOMS: atom_id res chain seq x y z
N MET A 1 -19.03 15.72 17.53
CA MET A 1 -17.76 15.33 18.19
C MET A 1 -16.73 15.16 17.09
N VAL A 2 -15.76 16.07 16.99
CA VAL A 2 -14.69 15.99 15.97
C VAL A 2 -13.68 14.96 16.48
N ALA A 3 -13.47 13.89 15.72
CA ALA A 3 -12.46 12.88 16.03
C ALA A 3 -11.11 13.58 16.27
N ALA A 4 -10.41 13.22 17.34
CA ALA A 4 -9.14 13.83 17.67
C ALA A 4 -8.11 13.45 16.59
N ARG A 5 -7.75 14.42 15.74
CA ARG A 5 -6.53 14.33 14.95
C ARG A 5 -5.36 14.45 15.93
N ALA A 6 -4.51 13.42 16.01
CA ALA A 6 -3.21 13.61 16.61
C ALA A 6 -2.50 14.76 15.86
N PRO A 7 -1.87 15.72 16.55
CA PRO A 7 -1.05 16.73 15.88
C PRO A 7 0.01 16.03 15.03
N VAL A 8 0.50 16.73 14.00
CA VAL A 8 1.67 16.30 13.23
C VAL A 8 2.79 15.99 14.21
N ASP A 9 3.03 14.72 14.47
CA ASP A 9 4.11 14.31 15.35
C ASP A 9 5.38 14.27 14.51
N GLU A 10 6.33 15.15 14.80
CA GLU A 10 7.65 15.15 14.18
C GLU A 10 8.30 13.76 14.30
N ALA A 11 7.98 13.00 15.36
CA ALA A 11 8.42 11.62 15.51
C ALA A 11 7.83 10.68 14.45
N LEU A 12 6.56 10.87 14.05
CA LEU A 12 5.93 10.07 12.98
C LEU A 12 6.58 10.36 11.63
N ARG A 13 6.83 11.64 11.31
CA ARG A 13 7.54 12.04 10.09
C ARG A 13 8.97 11.51 10.06
N SER A 14 9.69 11.67 11.16
CA SER A 14 11.04 11.12 11.32
C SER A 14 11.03 9.61 11.13
N THR A 15 10.11 8.90 11.77
CA THR A 15 9.93 7.45 11.62
C THR A 15 9.68 7.06 10.16
N ALA A 16 8.70 7.70 9.50
CA ALA A 16 8.38 7.42 8.10
C ALA A 16 9.60 7.59 7.18
N ARG A 17 10.34 8.69 7.35
CA ARG A 17 11.54 9.00 6.55
C ARG A 17 12.70 8.05 6.84
N ARG A 18 12.91 7.66 8.10
CA ARG A 18 13.92 6.66 8.49
C ARG A 18 13.63 5.29 7.91
N LEU A 19 12.37 4.85 7.95
CA LEU A 19 11.92 3.60 7.32
C LEU A 19 12.00 3.63 5.79
N ALA A 20 11.86 4.81 5.18
CA ALA A 20 12.01 5.04 3.75
C ALA A 20 13.47 5.20 3.30
N GLY A 21 14.44 5.18 4.21
CA GLY A 21 15.84 5.38 3.87
C GLY A 21 16.17 6.78 3.34
N LEU A 22 15.47 7.83 3.80
CA LEU A 22 15.56 9.20 3.29
C LEU A 22 16.37 10.17 4.19
N GLY A 23 17.35 9.65 4.93
CA GLY A 23 18.35 10.49 5.61
C GLY A 23 17.81 11.36 6.74
N ALA A 24 16.73 10.93 7.40
CA ALA A 24 16.23 11.63 8.59
C ALA A 24 17.20 11.47 9.76
N ALA A 25 17.25 12.48 10.63
CA ALA A 25 18.14 12.49 11.79
C ALA A 25 17.84 11.28 12.69
N ALA A 26 18.89 10.53 13.03
CA ALA A 26 18.83 9.44 13.99
C ALA A 26 19.70 9.79 15.22
N PRO A 27 19.38 9.24 16.40
CA PRO A 27 20.25 9.30 17.58
C PRO A 27 21.69 8.93 17.22
N ARG A 28 22.68 9.59 17.84
CA ARG A 28 24.11 9.44 17.49
C ARG A 28 24.59 7.98 17.45
N ALA A 29 24.11 7.16 18.39
CA ALA A 29 24.43 5.73 18.45
C ALA A 29 23.93 4.93 17.23
N GLN A 30 22.85 5.39 16.59
CA GLN A 30 22.16 4.71 15.49
C GLN A 30 22.56 5.24 14.10
N GLN A 31 23.33 6.33 14.02
CA GLN A 31 23.62 7.03 12.76
C GLN A 31 24.32 6.14 11.71
N ALA A 32 25.28 5.32 12.12
CA ALA A 32 26.01 4.45 11.19
C ALA A 32 25.08 3.38 10.59
N ARG A 33 24.26 2.73 11.44
CA ARG A 33 23.27 1.75 10.99
C ARG A 33 22.22 2.39 10.07
N GLN A 34 21.71 3.56 10.44
CA GLN A 34 20.74 4.31 9.64
C GLN A 34 21.32 4.68 8.28
N ALA A 35 22.57 5.16 8.22
CA ALA A 35 23.21 5.49 6.94
C ALA A 35 23.37 4.28 6.01
N SER A 36 23.67 3.10 6.57
CA SER A 36 23.71 1.83 5.82
C SER A 36 22.32 1.46 5.29
N HIS A 37 21.29 1.59 6.14
CA HIS A 37 19.89 1.38 5.77
C HIS A 37 19.45 2.29 4.63
N ASP A 38 19.72 3.58 4.75
CA ASP A 38 19.35 4.61 3.78
C ASP A 38 19.91 4.28 2.39
N ARG A 39 21.16 3.82 2.33
CA ARG A 39 21.79 3.38 1.08
C ARG A 39 21.11 2.16 0.50
N ALA A 40 20.90 1.11 1.30
CA ALA A 40 20.31 -0.15 0.84
C ALA A 40 18.87 0.03 0.31
N VAL A 41 18.05 0.81 1.02
CA VAL A 41 16.68 1.14 0.58
C VAL A 41 16.70 2.01 -0.67
N SER A 42 17.56 3.02 -0.73
CA SER A 42 17.65 3.92 -1.88
C SER A 42 18.10 3.22 -3.14
N GLU A 43 19.11 2.34 -3.05
CA GLU A 43 19.55 1.50 -4.17
C GLU A 43 18.43 0.56 -4.63
N SER A 44 17.71 -0.07 -3.70
CA SER A 44 16.60 -0.96 -4.03
C SER A 44 15.49 -0.23 -4.77
N PHE A 45 15.08 0.93 -4.28
CA PHE A 45 14.05 1.72 -4.93
C PHE A 45 14.52 2.31 -6.28
N ALA A 46 15.79 2.70 -6.41
CA ALA A 46 16.35 3.13 -7.69
C ALA A 46 16.29 2.00 -8.75
N ARG A 47 16.58 0.76 -8.36
CA ARG A 47 16.39 -0.41 -9.26
C ARG A 47 14.93 -0.60 -9.68
N PHE A 48 13.98 -0.33 -8.78
CA PHE A 48 12.55 -0.34 -9.13
C PHE A 48 12.22 0.74 -10.16
N GLU A 49 12.67 1.98 -9.94
CA GLU A 49 12.44 3.10 -10.87
C GLU A 49 12.93 2.79 -12.28
N GLU A 50 14.18 2.30 -12.37
CA GLU A 50 14.83 1.96 -13.63
C GLU A 50 14.10 0.85 -14.39
N ARG A 51 13.69 -0.21 -13.68
CA ARG A 51 13.09 -1.39 -14.31
C ARG A 51 11.62 -1.20 -14.67
N ASN A 52 10.84 -0.62 -13.75
CA ASN A 52 9.38 -0.64 -13.82
C ASN A 52 8.77 0.75 -13.60
N GLY A 53 9.18 1.46 -12.53
CA GLY A 53 8.48 2.65 -12.05
C GLY A 53 8.31 3.74 -13.10
N GLN A 54 9.38 4.04 -13.86
CA GLN A 54 9.34 5.04 -14.93
C GLN A 54 8.55 4.57 -16.15
N ALA A 55 8.60 3.28 -16.48
CA ALA A 55 7.81 2.71 -17.56
C ALA A 55 6.30 2.75 -17.23
N MET A 56 5.94 2.42 -15.98
CA MET A 56 4.56 2.48 -15.50
C MET A 56 4.00 3.91 -15.57
N LEU A 57 4.77 4.92 -15.18
CA LEU A 57 4.36 6.33 -15.25
C LEU A 57 4.14 6.82 -16.69
N ARG A 58 5.05 6.47 -17.61
CA ARG A 58 4.90 6.85 -19.02
C ARG A 58 3.69 6.16 -19.64
N TRP A 59 3.57 4.85 -19.43
CA TRP A 59 2.44 4.07 -19.91
C TRP A 59 1.13 4.59 -19.34
N SER A 60 1.07 4.92 -18.04
CA SER A 60 -0.16 5.43 -17.43
C SER A 60 -0.58 6.77 -18.00
N ALA A 61 0.36 7.69 -18.22
CA ALA A 61 0.09 8.98 -18.85
C ALA A 61 -0.44 8.85 -20.29
N GLU A 62 -0.02 7.81 -21.02
CA GLU A 62 -0.46 7.55 -22.40
C GLU A 62 -1.79 6.80 -22.49
N GLN A 63 -2.03 5.84 -21.59
CA GLN A 63 -3.13 4.87 -21.72
C GLN A 63 -4.31 5.13 -20.80
N LEU A 64 -4.07 5.83 -19.68
CA LEU A 64 -5.10 6.04 -18.66
C LEU A 64 -5.75 7.41 -18.78
N ARG A 65 -7.02 7.48 -18.40
CA ARG A 65 -7.68 8.78 -18.25
C ARG A 65 -7.18 9.38 -16.93
N PRO A 66 -6.84 10.68 -16.89
CA PRO A 66 -6.48 11.33 -15.64
C PRO A 66 -7.58 11.14 -14.60
N ALA A 67 -7.18 10.82 -13.38
CA ALA A 67 -8.06 10.58 -12.23
C ALA A 67 -7.89 11.71 -11.20
N ASP A 68 -7.74 12.94 -11.68
CA ASP A 68 -7.41 14.11 -10.87
C ASP A 68 -8.48 14.34 -9.81
N GLY A 69 -8.06 14.39 -8.54
CA GLY A 69 -9.00 14.53 -7.43
C GLY A 69 -9.88 13.31 -7.16
N ALA A 70 -9.79 12.24 -7.95
CA ALA A 70 -10.64 11.06 -7.82
C ALA A 70 -10.20 10.14 -6.67
N THR A 71 -11.04 9.15 -6.39
CA THR A 71 -10.73 8.00 -5.52
C THR A 71 -10.36 6.80 -6.40
N VAL A 72 -9.16 6.27 -6.20
CA VAL A 72 -8.66 5.06 -6.85
C VAL A 72 -8.93 3.85 -5.95
N PHE A 73 -9.55 2.83 -6.51
CA PHE A 73 -9.86 1.57 -5.83
C PHE A 73 -8.81 0.51 -6.16
N TYR A 74 -8.19 -0.09 -5.14
CA TYR A 74 -7.19 -1.15 -5.32
C TYR A 74 -7.50 -2.36 -4.42
N PRO A 75 -8.37 -3.29 -4.86
CA PRO A 75 -8.59 -4.54 -4.16
C PRO A 75 -7.36 -5.45 -4.27
N PHE A 76 -7.12 -6.26 -3.23
CA PHE A 76 -5.97 -7.16 -3.11
C PHE A 76 -4.60 -6.46 -3.18
N ALA A 77 -4.54 -5.18 -2.81
CA ALA A 77 -3.34 -4.37 -2.95
C ALA A 77 -2.18 -4.85 -2.06
N GLY A 78 -2.47 -5.32 -0.84
CA GLY A 78 -1.47 -5.29 0.23
C GLY A 78 -1.04 -3.84 0.51
N PRO A 79 0.18 -3.59 1.00
CA PRO A 79 0.65 -2.23 1.26
C PRO A 79 1.20 -1.49 0.03
N ASP A 80 0.71 -1.84 -1.17
CA ASP A 80 1.26 -1.42 -2.46
C ASP A 80 0.73 -0.05 -2.92
N LEU A 81 1.07 1.00 -2.16
CA LEU A 81 0.72 2.38 -2.53
C LEU A 81 1.45 2.82 -3.80
N VAL A 82 2.70 2.39 -3.98
CA VAL A 82 3.55 2.76 -5.13
C VAL A 82 2.85 2.44 -6.44
N THR A 83 2.36 1.22 -6.63
CA THR A 83 1.70 0.82 -7.88
C THR A 83 0.49 1.70 -8.20
N ALA A 84 -0.38 1.95 -7.22
CA ALA A 84 -1.54 2.83 -7.43
C ALA A 84 -1.13 4.27 -7.80
N ARG A 85 -0.06 4.78 -7.18
CA ARG A 85 0.52 6.09 -7.47
C ARG A 85 1.13 6.18 -8.86
N ARG A 86 1.72 5.10 -9.38
CA ARG A 86 2.27 5.07 -10.74
C ARG A 86 1.18 5.06 -11.81
N PHE A 87 0.03 4.45 -11.55
CA PHE A 87 -1.10 4.54 -12.47
C PHE A 87 -1.86 5.86 -12.40
N TYR A 88 -2.07 6.38 -11.19
CA TYR A 88 -2.92 7.55 -11.00
C TYR A 88 -2.23 8.62 -10.15
N PRO A 89 -1.15 9.25 -10.64
CA PRO A 89 -0.31 10.16 -9.85
C PRO A 89 -0.98 11.47 -9.42
N ALA A 90 -2.19 11.78 -9.90
CA ALA A 90 -2.94 12.97 -9.54
C ALA A 90 -4.20 12.69 -8.69
N ALA A 91 -4.48 11.42 -8.35
CA ALA A 91 -5.63 11.09 -7.51
C ALA A 91 -5.48 11.63 -6.09
N ALA A 92 -6.59 12.10 -5.51
CA ALA A 92 -6.64 12.65 -4.15
C ALA A 92 -6.83 11.57 -3.09
N ARG A 93 -7.35 10.40 -3.45
CA ARG A 93 -7.57 9.30 -2.51
C ARG A 93 -7.25 7.94 -3.13
N TYR A 94 -6.60 7.09 -2.34
CA TYR A 94 -6.34 5.69 -2.68
C TYR A 94 -6.97 4.80 -1.62
N VAL A 95 -7.78 3.82 -2.02
CA VAL A 95 -8.37 2.84 -1.11
C VAL A 95 -7.81 1.46 -1.42
N LEU A 96 -6.94 0.97 -0.55
CA LEU A 96 -6.21 -0.28 -0.67
C LEU A 96 -6.89 -1.31 0.24
N LEU A 97 -7.37 -2.43 -0.33
CA LEU A 97 -7.96 -3.50 0.47
C LEU A 97 -7.10 -4.74 0.47
N ALA A 98 -6.92 -5.34 1.64
CA ALA A 98 -6.15 -6.55 1.81
C ALA A 98 -6.51 -7.28 3.12
N LEU A 99 -5.79 -8.36 3.46
CA LEU A 99 -6.07 -9.19 4.63
C LEU A 99 -5.14 -8.92 5.82
N GLN A 100 -4.02 -8.22 5.61
CA GLN A 100 -3.09 -7.92 6.69
C GLN A 100 -3.67 -6.83 7.61
N ASP A 101 -3.30 -6.88 8.88
CA ASP A 101 -3.60 -5.78 9.79
C ASP A 101 -2.70 -4.57 9.51
N GLY A 102 -3.26 -3.37 9.66
CA GLY A 102 -2.51 -2.12 9.61
C GLY A 102 -1.50 -2.01 10.77
N GLY A 103 -2.01 -2.03 12.00
CA GLY A 103 -1.32 -1.87 13.29
C GLY A 103 -0.34 -0.67 13.38
N PRO A 104 0.25 -0.41 14.56
CA PRO A 104 1.06 0.79 14.76
C PRO A 104 2.42 0.74 14.01
N PRO A 105 2.92 1.87 13.50
CA PRO A 105 4.29 1.94 13.01
C PRO A 105 5.30 1.70 14.16
N PRO A 106 6.51 1.19 13.86
CA PRO A 106 7.52 0.96 14.88
C PRO A 106 8.02 2.30 15.48
N ALA A 107 8.10 2.39 16.80
CA ALA A 107 8.65 3.55 17.49
C ALA A 107 10.19 3.47 17.56
N LEU A 108 10.86 3.77 16.45
CA LEU A 108 12.30 3.49 16.26
C LEU A 108 13.22 4.03 17.36
N ASP A 109 12.92 5.22 17.90
CA ASP A 109 13.72 5.84 18.96
C ASP A 109 13.58 5.16 20.33
N ALA A 110 12.53 4.35 20.52
CA ALA A 110 12.27 3.61 21.75
C ALA A 110 12.69 2.13 21.66
N LEU A 111 13.22 1.70 20.51
CA LEU A 111 13.65 0.31 20.33
C LEU A 111 15.04 0.08 20.93
N PRO A 112 15.27 -1.07 21.59
CA PRO A 112 16.61 -1.60 21.82
C PRO A 112 17.36 -1.78 20.49
N ASP A 113 18.70 -1.68 20.52
CA ASP A 113 19.53 -1.73 19.31
C ASP A 113 19.29 -2.98 18.46
N ASP A 114 19.19 -4.18 19.07
CA ASP A 114 18.90 -5.43 18.35
C ASP A 114 17.53 -5.41 17.64
N ASP A 115 16.51 -4.82 18.29
CA ASP A 115 15.16 -4.71 17.72
C ASP A 115 15.12 -3.63 16.61
N LEU A 116 15.91 -2.56 16.75
CA LEU A 116 16.09 -1.55 15.71
C LEU A 116 16.75 -2.16 14.47
N ASP A 117 17.85 -2.88 14.64
CA ASP A 117 18.58 -3.53 13.55
C ASP A 117 17.68 -4.52 12.81
N ALA A 118 16.98 -5.39 13.55
CA ALA A 118 16.04 -6.34 12.96
C ALA A 118 14.87 -5.64 12.23
N THR A 119 14.43 -4.49 12.73
CA THR A 119 13.41 -3.66 12.08
C THR A 119 13.95 -3.06 10.78
N LEU A 120 15.11 -2.41 10.78
CA LEU A 120 15.69 -1.83 9.57
C LEU A 120 16.00 -2.90 8.50
N ASP A 121 16.49 -4.06 8.91
CA ASP A 121 16.69 -5.23 8.05
C ASP A 121 15.39 -5.72 7.40
N LEU A 122 14.26 -5.68 8.12
CA LEU A 122 12.96 -6.02 7.55
C LEU A 122 12.60 -5.06 6.42
N TYR A 123 12.79 -3.75 6.61
CA TYR A 123 12.45 -2.76 5.61
C TYR A 123 13.37 -2.85 4.38
N GLU A 124 14.67 -3.10 4.57
CA GLU A 124 15.59 -3.39 3.46
C GLU A 124 15.09 -4.56 2.61
N ARG A 125 14.69 -5.68 3.25
CA ARG A 125 14.11 -6.83 2.55
C ARG A 125 12.78 -6.51 1.87
N VAL A 126 11.92 -5.70 2.49
CA VAL A 126 10.65 -5.24 1.91
C VAL A 126 10.90 -4.46 0.62
N PHE A 127 11.81 -3.49 0.65
CA PHE A 127 12.16 -2.69 -0.52
C PHE A 127 12.83 -3.52 -1.62
N ASP A 128 13.75 -4.40 -1.26
CA ASP A 128 14.44 -5.27 -2.19
C ASP A 128 13.47 -6.31 -2.83
N ALA A 129 12.55 -6.86 -2.04
CA ALA A 129 11.48 -7.73 -2.51
C ALA A 129 10.52 -7.01 -3.47
N PHE A 130 10.14 -5.78 -3.13
CA PHE A 130 9.31 -4.92 -3.99
C PHE A 130 10.04 -4.61 -5.29
N ALA A 131 11.30 -4.17 -5.22
CA ALA A 131 12.09 -3.81 -6.39
C ALA A 131 12.31 -4.96 -7.39
N ARG A 132 12.46 -6.19 -6.89
CA ARG A 132 12.55 -7.37 -7.77
C ARG A 132 11.25 -7.70 -8.49
N ARG A 133 10.10 -7.44 -7.86
CA ARG A 133 8.80 -7.93 -8.35
C ARG A 133 7.99 -6.84 -9.03
N GLY A 134 8.23 -5.58 -8.69
CA GLY A 134 7.38 -4.44 -9.08
C GLY A 134 6.10 -4.32 -8.25
N PHE A 135 5.84 -5.27 -7.34
CA PHE A 135 4.62 -5.33 -6.54
C PHE A 135 4.76 -6.21 -5.30
N PHE A 136 3.83 -6.08 -4.34
CA PHE A 136 3.85 -6.85 -3.09
C PHE A 136 3.30 -8.28 -3.17
N VAL A 137 4.01 -9.29 -2.65
CA VAL A 137 3.49 -10.66 -2.50
C VAL A 137 3.24 -10.98 -1.03
N THR A 138 1.96 -11.13 -0.68
CA THR A 138 1.43 -11.39 0.68
C THR A 138 2.02 -12.65 1.36
N ALA A 139 2.52 -13.62 0.58
CA ALA A 139 2.94 -14.92 1.09
C ALA A 139 4.24 -14.90 1.93
N GLN A 140 5.04 -13.83 1.87
CA GLN A 140 6.34 -13.77 2.55
C GLN A 140 6.32 -13.03 3.90
N MET A 141 5.16 -12.81 4.52
CA MET A 141 5.10 -12.37 5.92
C MET A 141 4.58 -13.45 6.89
N GLY A 142 4.15 -14.62 6.39
CA GLY A 142 3.48 -15.64 7.21
C GLY A 142 4.27 -16.93 7.49
N ALA A 143 5.15 -17.40 6.59
CA ALA A 143 5.62 -18.79 6.64
C ALA A 143 7.13 -19.00 6.85
N GLY A 144 7.91 -17.96 7.17
CA GLY A 144 9.36 -18.13 7.39
C GLY A 144 10.13 -16.88 7.80
N TYR A 145 9.46 -15.74 7.96
CA TYR A 145 10.08 -14.52 8.44
C TYR A 145 9.80 -14.42 9.94
N ARG A 146 10.85 -14.41 10.76
CA ARG A 146 10.74 -13.91 12.14
C ARG A 146 10.48 -12.41 12.03
N THR A 147 9.21 -12.02 11.94
CA THR A 147 8.81 -10.62 12.02
C THR A 147 9.27 -10.09 13.38
N PRO A 148 10.10 -9.03 13.44
CA PRO A 148 10.48 -8.42 14.71
C PRO A 148 9.23 -8.04 15.50
N ARG A 149 9.29 -8.13 16.84
CA ARG A 149 8.14 -7.79 17.71
C ARG A 149 7.66 -6.34 17.51
N ALA A 150 8.54 -5.48 17.02
CA ALA A 150 8.29 -4.08 16.72
C ALA A 150 7.49 -3.86 15.42
N ALA A 151 7.51 -4.81 14.47
CA ALA A 151 6.78 -4.71 13.21
C ALA A 151 5.37 -5.28 13.34
N ARG A 152 4.43 -4.42 13.78
CA ARG A 152 3.05 -4.81 14.09
C ARG A 152 2.09 -4.37 12.98
N GLY A 153 2.14 -5.05 11.83
CA GLY A 153 1.29 -4.77 10.68
C GLY A 153 1.97 -3.93 9.60
N VAL A 154 1.17 -3.44 8.64
CA VAL A 154 1.69 -2.81 7.41
C VAL A 154 1.75 -1.29 7.42
N THR A 155 1.27 -0.60 8.47
CA THR A 155 1.24 0.88 8.49
C THR A 155 2.62 1.48 8.25
N GLY A 156 3.66 0.98 8.92
CA GLY A 156 5.01 1.50 8.71
C GLY A 156 5.53 1.31 7.28
N VAL A 157 5.15 0.23 6.60
CA VAL A 157 5.46 0.00 5.18
C VAL A 157 4.75 1.03 4.29
N LEU A 158 3.46 1.31 4.56
CA LEU A 158 2.70 2.35 3.85
C LEU A 158 3.32 3.73 4.03
N LEU A 159 3.77 4.06 5.25
CA LEU A 159 4.46 5.33 5.54
C LEU A 159 5.77 5.44 4.76
N ALA A 160 6.57 4.37 4.75
CA ALA A 160 7.82 4.34 4.01
C ALA A 160 7.58 4.56 2.51
N PHE A 161 6.58 3.90 1.92
CA PHE A 161 6.24 4.12 0.52
C PHE A 161 5.66 5.49 0.22
N ALA A 162 4.83 6.05 1.10
CA ALA A 162 4.33 7.40 0.94
C ALA A 162 5.50 8.40 0.79
N GLU A 163 6.49 8.33 1.68
CA GLU A 163 7.66 9.20 1.61
C GLU A 163 8.48 8.97 0.32
N ARG A 164 8.65 7.72 -0.14
CA ARG A 164 9.33 7.42 -1.42
C ARG A 164 8.57 7.92 -2.65
N GLU A 165 7.24 7.98 -2.58
CA GLU A 165 6.38 8.55 -3.62
C GLU A 165 6.28 10.09 -3.54
N GLY A 166 7.08 10.73 -2.69
CA GLY A 166 7.09 12.18 -2.52
C GLY A 166 5.84 12.70 -1.81
N LEU A 167 5.19 11.87 -0.99
CA LEU A 167 4.04 12.22 -0.18
C LEU A 167 4.47 12.34 1.29
N ALA A 168 4.58 13.57 1.77
CA ALA A 168 4.94 13.84 3.16
C ALA A 168 3.81 13.40 4.10
N VAL A 169 4.16 12.65 5.15
CA VAL A 169 3.19 12.18 6.14
C VAL A 169 2.76 13.34 7.05
N GLU A 170 1.45 13.56 7.17
CA GLU A 170 0.87 14.55 8.10
C GLU A 170 0.27 13.88 9.34
N ALA A 171 -0.51 12.81 9.17
CA ALA A 171 -1.12 12.09 10.28
C ALA A 171 -1.51 10.66 9.90
N ILE A 172 -1.73 9.83 10.91
CA ILE A 172 -2.40 8.54 10.79
C ILE A 172 -3.64 8.50 11.69
N GLU A 173 -4.69 7.85 11.21
CA GLU A 173 -5.95 7.66 11.92
C GLU A 173 -6.38 6.20 11.79
N PRO A 174 -6.46 5.43 12.89
CA PRO A 174 -7.06 4.11 12.87
C PRO A 174 -8.54 4.21 12.47
N VAL A 175 -8.97 3.37 11.54
CA VAL A 175 -10.32 3.43 10.97
C VAL A 175 -11.00 2.06 11.01
N ARG A 176 -12.32 2.06 10.79
CA ARG A 176 -13.12 0.87 10.47
C ARG A 176 -14.06 1.18 9.31
N ILE A 177 -14.61 0.13 8.73
CA ILE A 177 -15.77 0.25 7.84
C ILE A 177 -17.01 0.28 8.73
N GLY A 178 -17.95 1.15 8.39
CA GLY A 178 -19.25 1.24 9.03
C GLY A 178 -20.32 1.66 8.02
N PRO A 179 -21.55 1.94 8.48
CA PRO A 179 -22.70 2.15 7.60
C PRO A 179 -22.59 3.42 6.74
N ARG A 180 -21.67 4.34 7.08
CA ARG A 180 -21.40 5.58 6.32
C ARG A 180 -20.07 5.52 5.55
N GLY A 181 -19.47 4.34 5.41
CA GLY A 181 -18.18 4.13 4.77
C GLY A 181 -17.03 4.03 5.76
N VAL A 182 -15.90 4.66 5.46
CA VAL A 182 -14.68 4.58 6.29
C VAL A 182 -14.75 5.60 7.41
N GLU A 183 -14.87 5.12 8.64
CA GLU A 183 -15.04 5.91 9.86
C GLU A 183 -13.80 5.81 10.75
N ALA A 184 -13.40 6.93 11.37
CA ALA A 184 -12.38 6.94 12.41
C ALA A 184 -12.81 6.05 13.58
N LEU A 185 -11.86 5.32 14.17
CA LEU A 185 -12.06 4.72 15.47
C LEU A 185 -12.09 5.83 16.52
N ASP A 186 -13.09 5.79 17.41
CA ASP A 186 -13.18 6.74 18.51
C ASP A 186 -12.08 6.40 19.54
N ALA A 187 -10.90 6.98 19.34
CA ALA A 187 -9.70 6.70 20.12
C ALA A 187 -9.51 7.69 21.29
N GLY A 188 -10.43 8.62 21.51
CA GLY A 188 -10.21 9.71 22.47
C GLY A 188 -8.90 10.45 22.16
N ARG A 189 -8.01 10.61 23.15
CA ARG A 189 -6.69 11.28 22.97
C ARG A 189 -5.53 10.32 22.61
N ARG A 190 -5.72 8.99 22.64
CA ARG A 190 -4.62 8.02 22.48
C ARG A 190 -5.02 6.94 21.49
N LEU A 191 -4.17 6.72 20.48
CA LEU A 191 -4.40 5.65 19.50
C LEU A 191 -4.44 4.28 20.19
N PRO A 192 -5.31 3.35 19.72
CA PRO A 192 -5.35 1.98 20.23
C PRO A 192 -4.02 1.26 19.99
N GLU A 193 -3.71 0.27 20.83
CA GLU A 193 -2.45 -0.50 20.76
C GLU A 193 -2.35 -1.39 19.52
N ALA A 194 -3.48 -1.70 18.89
CA ALA A 194 -3.58 -2.41 17.63
C ALA A 194 -4.80 -1.92 16.83
N TRP A 195 -4.70 -1.96 15.50
CA TRP A 195 -5.80 -1.65 14.60
C TRP A 195 -5.69 -2.47 13.31
N SER A 196 -6.82 -2.88 12.77
CA SER A 196 -6.83 -3.65 11.50
C SER A 196 -6.71 -2.75 10.28
N SER A 197 -7.24 -1.53 10.33
CA SER A 197 -7.30 -0.61 9.20
C SER A 197 -6.79 0.78 9.61
N VAL A 198 -6.22 1.52 8.65
CA VAL A 198 -5.60 2.82 8.90
C VAL A 198 -5.85 3.78 7.73
N ARG A 199 -6.09 5.04 8.06
CA ARG A 199 -6.09 6.18 7.15
C ARG A 199 -4.79 6.98 7.33
N LEU A 200 -4.14 7.30 6.23
CA LEU A 200 -2.99 8.18 6.18
C LEU A 200 -3.45 9.51 5.59
N HIS A 201 -3.10 10.60 6.26
CA HIS A 201 -3.21 11.96 5.74
C HIS A 201 -1.83 12.38 5.25
N LEU A 202 -1.73 12.71 3.97
CA LEU A 202 -0.47 12.97 3.29
C LEU A 202 -0.53 14.30 2.53
N ARG A 203 0.64 14.86 2.24
CA ARG A 203 0.83 16.07 1.45
C ARG A 203 1.74 15.78 0.27
N ARG A 204 1.27 16.04 -0.95
CA ARG A 204 2.10 15.97 -2.14
C ARG A 204 2.97 17.23 -2.26
N GLY A 205 4.10 17.14 -2.97
CA GLY A 205 5.04 18.26 -3.15
C GLY A 205 4.46 19.54 -3.75
N ASP A 206 3.33 19.47 -4.46
CA ASP A 206 2.58 20.62 -4.98
C ASP A 206 1.60 21.24 -3.96
N GLY A 207 1.58 20.73 -2.73
CA GLY A 207 0.69 21.17 -1.67
C GLY A 207 -0.69 20.49 -1.66
N ALA A 208 -1.00 19.59 -2.59
CA ALA A 208 -2.28 18.90 -2.59
C ALA A 208 -2.39 17.88 -1.45
N ALA A 209 -3.55 17.85 -0.79
CA ALA A 209 -3.86 16.83 0.20
C ALA A 209 -4.13 15.48 -0.48
N VAL A 210 -3.55 14.42 0.07
CA VAL A 210 -3.74 13.04 -0.40
C VAL A 210 -4.15 12.16 0.78
N VAL A 211 -5.15 11.30 0.57
CA VAL A 211 -5.62 10.34 1.58
C VAL A 211 -5.34 8.93 1.10
N VAL A 212 -4.82 8.08 1.99
CA VAL A 212 -4.71 6.64 1.74
C VAL A 212 -5.50 5.92 2.81
N ASP A 213 -6.54 5.19 2.40
CA ASP A 213 -7.27 4.28 3.27
C ASP A 213 -6.79 2.85 3.01
N TYR A 214 -6.08 2.27 3.97
CA TYR A 214 -5.76 0.84 3.97
C TYR A 214 -6.77 0.10 4.84
N LEU A 215 -7.56 -0.77 4.23
CA LEU A 215 -8.68 -1.44 4.86
C LEU A 215 -8.47 -2.95 4.86
N ARG A 216 -8.51 -3.55 6.05
CA ARG A 216 -8.53 -5.00 6.19
C ARG A 216 -9.94 -5.52 5.88
N VAL A 217 -10.10 -6.21 4.75
CA VAL A 217 -11.37 -6.76 4.29
C VAL A 217 -11.15 -8.13 3.65
N ASP A 218 -11.98 -9.10 4.00
CA ASP A 218 -12.11 -10.34 3.26
C ASP A 218 -12.99 -10.12 2.02
N LEU A 219 -12.35 -10.04 0.87
CA LEU A 219 -12.97 -9.77 -0.43
C LEU A 219 -13.59 -11.03 -1.08
N SER A 220 -13.56 -12.19 -0.42
CA SER A 220 -14.26 -13.38 -0.89
C SER A 220 -15.78 -13.18 -0.86
N ASP A 221 -16.52 -13.97 -1.63
CA ASP A 221 -17.99 -13.94 -1.65
C ASP A 221 -18.58 -14.22 -0.26
N ALA A 222 -17.90 -15.06 0.53
CA ALA A 222 -18.25 -15.34 1.91
C ALA A 222 -17.97 -14.14 2.82
N GLY A 223 -16.78 -13.55 2.73
CA GLY A 223 -16.40 -12.35 3.49
C GLY A 223 -17.33 -11.17 3.24
N LEU A 224 -17.53 -10.81 1.97
CA LEU A 224 -18.47 -9.76 1.56
C LEU A 224 -19.94 -10.12 1.85
N GLY A 225 -20.28 -11.40 1.96
CA GLY A 225 -21.61 -11.84 2.36
C GLY A 225 -21.88 -11.71 3.85
N ALA A 226 -20.83 -11.78 4.68
CA ALA A 226 -20.91 -11.64 6.12
C ALA A 226 -20.82 -10.18 6.59
N ASP A 227 -20.33 -9.27 5.75
CA ASP A 227 -20.13 -7.85 6.08
C ASP A 227 -20.85 -6.92 5.07
N PRO A 228 -22.11 -6.54 5.37
CA PRO A 228 -22.89 -5.64 4.51
C PRO A 228 -22.27 -4.25 4.33
N ASP A 229 -21.57 -3.74 5.35
CA ASP A 229 -20.95 -2.40 5.28
C ASP A 229 -19.74 -2.43 4.35
N ALA A 230 -18.90 -3.49 4.43
CA ALA A 230 -17.82 -3.72 3.48
C ALA A 230 -18.33 -3.91 2.06
N LEU A 231 -19.41 -4.67 1.87
CA LEU A 231 -20.04 -4.85 0.55
C LEU A 231 -20.55 -3.51 -0.02
N GLY A 232 -21.22 -2.69 0.80
CA GLY A 232 -21.70 -1.37 0.39
C GLY A 232 -20.56 -0.42 0.01
N LEU A 233 -19.48 -0.43 0.79
CA LEU A 233 -18.28 0.35 0.48
C LEU A 233 -17.63 -0.13 -0.83
N VAL A 234 -17.42 -1.43 -0.99
CA VAL A 234 -16.82 -2.02 -2.20
C VAL A 234 -17.67 -1.72 -3.44
N SER A 235 -18.99 -1.85 -3.35
CA SER A 235 -19.90 -1.51 -4.45
C SER A 235 -19.79 -0.03 -4.86
N THR A 236 -19.55 0.86 -3.90
CA THR A 236 -19.33 2.29 -4.18
C THR A 236 -17.98 2.52 -4.83
N LEU A 237 -16.91 1.94 -4.28
CA LEU A 237 -15.54 2.14 -4.76
C LEU A 237 -15.31 1.52 -6.15
N ALA A 238 -15.96 0.39 -6.45
CA ALA A 238 -15.88 -0.28 -7.75
C ALA A 238 -16.39 0.57 -8.92
N ARG A 239 -17.06 1.70 -8.66
CA ARG A 239 -17.50 2.67 -9.68
C ARG A 239 -16.42 3.69 -10.05
N GLY A 240 -15.26 3.63 -9.40
CA GLY A 240 -14.11 4.49 -9.65
C GLY A 240 -13.00 3.81 -10.47
N PRO A 241 -11.96 4.56 -10.86
CA PRO A 241 -10.75 4.00 -11.45
C PRO A 241 -10.21 2.88 -10.57
N THR A 242 -10.05 1.69 -11.16
CA THR A 242 -9.71 0.48 -10.41
C THR A 242 -8.38 -0.09 -10.89
N VAL A 243 -7.49 -0.37 -9.95
CA VAL A 243 -6.25 -1.13 -10.19
C VAL A 243 -6.47 -2.54 -9.67
N LEU A 244 -6.14 -3.54 -10.48
CA LEU A 244 -6.14 -4.94 -10.09
C LEU A 244 -4.72 -5.47 -10.12
N LYS A 245 -4.40 -6.23 -9.08
CA LYS A 245 -3.23 -7.07 -9.07
C LYS A 245 -3.62 -8.46 -9.58
N ALA A 246 -2.70 -9.17 -10.22
CA ALA A 246 -2.89 -10.57 -10.59
C ALA A 246 -3.42 -11.41 -9.43
N ALA A 247 -3.02 -11.12 -8.17
CA ALA A 247 -3.59 -11.67 -6.94
C ALA A 247 -3.93 -13.17 -7.03
N SER A 248 -3.02 -14.03 -7.52
CA SER A 248 -3.25 -15.47 -7.75
C SER A 248 -4.51 -15.79 -8.60
N HIS A 249 -4.91 -14.87 -9.46
CA HIS A 249 -6.12 -14.89 -10.29
C HIS A 249 -7.41 -15.08 -9.49
N LEU A 250 -7.48 -14.56 -8.25
CA LEU A 250 -8.65 -14.77 -7.36
C LEU A 250 -9.98 -14.36 -8.02
N LEU A 251 -10.03 -13.27 -8.78
CA LEU A 251 -11.25 -12.84 -9.48
C LEU A 251 -11.74 -13.83 -10.57
N GLN A 252 -10.87 -14.71 -11.06
CA GLN A 252 -11.25 -15.79 -11.99
C GLN A 252 -11.83 -17.01 -11.25
N GLN A 253 -11.63 -17.09 -9.94
CA GLN A 253 -12.09 -18.19 -9.12
C GLN A 253 -13.55 -18.01 -8.70
N ARG A 254 -14.23 -19.13 -8.39
CA ARG A 254 -15.66 -19.16 -8.06
C ARG A 254 -16.01 -18.47 -6.73
N GLY A 255 -15.03 -18.20 -5.87
CA GLY A 255 -15.25 -17.59 -4.56
C GLY A 255 -15.13 -16.06 -4.53
N PHE A 256 -14.99 -15.40 -5.67
CA PHE A 256 -14.80 -13.94 -5.78
C PHE A 256 -15.67 -13.32 -6.87
N THR A 257 -16.81 -13.96 -7.15
CA THR A 257 -17.70 -13.54 -8.23
C THR A 257 -18.35 -12.18 -7.94
N ARG A 258 -18.71 -11.89 -6.68
CA ARG A 258 -19.33 -10.61 -6.31
C ARG A 258 -18.43 -9.43 -6.58
N LEU A 259 -17.18 -9.48 -6.11
CA LEU A 259 -16.22 -8.40 -6.37
C LEU A 259 -15.94 -8.25 -7.86
N ARG A 260 -15.74 -9.37 -8.58
CA ARG A 260 -15.53 -9.35 -10.03
C ARG A 260 -16.67 -8.63 -10.73
N ASP A 261 -17.90 -9.04 -10.44
CA ASP A 261 -19.09 -8.53 -11.14
C ASP A 261 -19.32 -7.04 -10.81
N LEU A 262 -19.07 -6.62 -9.55
CA LEU A 262 -19.10 -5.22 -9.15
C LEU A 262 -18.08 -4.36 -9.91
N VAL A 263 -16.84 -4.82 -10.02
CA VAL A 263 -15.78 -4.10 -10.73
C VAL A 263 -16.06 -4.04 -12.23
N LEU A 264 -16.45 -5.16 -12.85
CA LEU A 264 -16.74 -5.20 -14.29
C LEU A 264 -17.97 -4.38 -14.68
N ALA A 265 -18.98 -4.29 -13.80
CA ALA A 265 -20.17 -3.49 -14.06
C ALA A 265 -19.99 -2.00 -13.79
N GLY A 266 -19.05 -1.63 -12.91
CA GLY A 266 -18.95 -0.28 -12.36
C GLY A 266 -17.74 0.54 -12.83
N ALA A 267 -16.60 -0.10 -13.07
CA ALA A 267 -15.34 0.62 -13.20
C ALA A 267 -15.27 1.35 -14.56
N PRO A 268 -15.11 2.69 -14.59
CA PRO A 268 -14.97 3.44 -15.84
C PRO A 268 -13.63 3.18 -16.53
N GLN A 269 -12.66 2.68 -15.76
CA GLN A 269 -11.37 2.24 -16.24
C GLN A 269 -10.80 1.21 -15.28
N LEU A 270 -10.33 0.09 -15.83
CA LEU A 270 -9.72 -1.00 -15.10
C LEU A 270 -8.30 -1.22 -15.61
N VAL A 271 -7.32 -1.18 -14.72
CA VAL A 271 -5.92 -1.52 -15.01
C VAL A 271 -5.60 -2.82 -14.32
N GLN A 272 -5.19 -3.85 -15.08
CA GLN A 272 -4.77 -5.12 -14.49
C GLN A 272 -3.27 -5.33 -14.68
N ASP A 273 -2.59 -5.55 -13.55
CA ASP A 273 -1.25 -6.14 -13.47
C ASP A 273 -1.36 -7.66 -13.67
N GLU A 274 -0.78 -8.19 -14.74
CA GLU A 274 -0.74 -9.64 -14.99
C GLU A 274 0.60 -10.29 -14.60
N THR A 275 1.40 -9.60 -13.80
CA THR A 275 2.67 -10.16 -13.37
C THR A 275 2.43 -11.42 -12.52
N HIS A 276 2.94 -12.57 -13.01
CA HIS A 276 2.78 -13.97 -12.54
C HIS A 276 2.10 -14.96 -13.51
N LEU A 277 1.80 -14.59 -14.76
CA LEU A 277 1.24 -15.52 -15.78
C LEU A 277 2.11 -16.75 -16.18
N HIS A 278 3.09 -17.18 -15.39
CA HIS A 278 4.01 -18.28 -15.72
C HIS A 278 4.07 -19.37 -14.67
N LYS A 279 2.98 -20.14 -14.52
CA LYS A 279 3.00 -21.45 -13.86
C LYS A 279 2.17 -22.49 -14.63
N GLY A 280 2.67 -22.95 -15.78
CA GLY A 280 2.48 -24.36 -16.15
C GLY A 280 2.08 -24.81 -17.56
N LYS A 281 2.19 -24.04 -18.66
CA LYS A 281 2.02 -24.55 -20.05
C LYS A 281 2.92 -23.80 -21.05
N PRO A 282 3.41 -24.45 -22.13
CA PRO A 282 4.23 -23.80 -23.14
C PRO A 282 3.39 -22.82 -23.96
N VAL A 283 3.99 -21.68 -24.24
CA VAL A 283 3.47 -20.61 -25.08
C VAL A 283 4.58 -20.30 -26.10
N SER A 284 4.21 -20.21 -27.39
CA SER A 284 5.12 -20.05 -28.52
C SER A 284 5.91 -18.72 -28.48
N THR A 285 6.95 -18.64 -29.31
CA THR A 285 8.10 -17.74 -29.22
C THR A 285 7.86 -16.21 -29.30
N ASP A 286 6.62 -15.74 -29.29
CA ASP A 286 6.24 -14.32 -29.16
C ASP A 286 5.75 -13.96 -27.73
N GLU A 287 5.87 -14.88 -26.77
CA GLU A 287 5.09 -14.90 -25.51
C GLU A 287 5.89 -14.73 -24.19
N VAL A 288 7.05 -14.05 -24.20
CA VAL A 288 7.61 -13.48 -22.95
C VAL A 288 8.15 -12.08 -23.19
N GLU A 289 7.24 -11.13 -23.36
CA GLU A 289 7.49 -9.71 -23.10
C GLU A 289 7.06 -9.39 -21.66
N LEU A 290 7.98 -8.80 -20.90
CA LEU A 290 7.79 -8.33 -19.53
C LEU A 290 6.54 -7.43 -19.37
N ALA A 291 5.72 -7.71 -18.34
CA ALA A 291 4.67 -6.85 -17.77
C ALA A 291 3.72 -6.15 -18.77
N ARG A 292 2.74 -6.88 -19.33
CA ARG A 292 1.64 -6.26 -20.09
C ARG A 292 0.52 -5.83 -19.16
N TRP A 293 0.49 -4.54 -18.83
CA TRP A 293 -0.66 -3.86 -18.23
C TRP A 293 -1.78 -3.78 -19.26
N ARG A 294 -3.01 -4.16 -18.88
CA ARG A 294 -4.18 -4.08 -19.78
C ARG A 294 -5.20 -3.11 -19.24
N VAL A 295 -5.71 -2.26 -20.13
CA VAL A 295 -6.89 -1.43 -19.89
C VAL A 295 -8.09 -2.09 -20.54
N THR A 296 -9.14 -2.38 -19.77
CA THR A 296 -10.45 -2.74 -20.33
C THR A 296 -11.37 -1.52 -20.29
N ARG A 297 -12.15 -1.33 -21.36
CA ARG A 297 -13.14 -0.26 -21.51
C ARG A 297 -14.54 -0.80 -21.24
#